data_AF-A0A359H495-F1
#
_entry.id   AF-A0A359H495-F1
#
_cell.length_a   1.000
_cell.length_b   1.000
_cell.length_c   1.000
_cell.angle_alpha   90.00
_cell.angle_beta   90.00
_cell.angle_gamma   90.00
#
_symmetry.space_group_name_H-M   'P 1'
#
loop_
_entity.id
_entity.type
_entity.pdbx_description
1 polymer ?
#
loop_
_entity_poly.entity_id
_entity_poly.type
_entity_poly.pdbx_seq_one_letter_code
_entity_poly.pdbx_strand_id
1 'polypeptide(L)'
;TDLGWPTLRPFFKKGVVGANVVEKVGVVKIFASDNDPYVPLEHAYKYQEILGGEVVIENGKEHLWQEEYEGLLHTVRQLFAGMKI
;
A
#
# COMPACT_ATOMS: atom_id res chain seq x y z
N THR A 1 18.37 1.52 -2.97
CA THR A 1 18.83 2.67 -3.78
C THR A 1 17.86 3.81 -3.55
N ASP A 2 18.35 5.02 -3.29
CA ASP A 2 17.52 6.23 -3.17
C ASP A 2 16.94 6.53 -4.56
N LEU A 3 15.60 6.54 -4.68
CA LEU A 3 14.89 6.81 -5.93
C LEU A 3 14.76 8.31 -6.22
N GLY A 4 15.42 9.17 -5.44
CA GLY A 4 15.48 10.61 -5.66
C GLY A 4 14.29 11.37 -5.10
N TRP A 5 13.35 10.70 -4.42
CA TRP A 5 12.11 11.30 -3.96
C TRP A 5 12.22 11.87 -2.55
N PRO A 6 12.18 13.20 -2.36
CA PRO A 6 12.39 13.85 -1.06
C PRO A 6 11.46 13.32 0.05
N THR A 7 10.20 13.07 -0.29
CA THR A 7 9.16 12.57 0.62
C THR A 7 9.44 11.17 1.15
N LEU A 8 10.17 10.34 0.39
CA LEU A 8 10.48 8.97 0.77
C LEU A 8 11.84 8.83 1.47
N ARG A 9 12.67 9.88 1.49
CA ARG A 9 13.97 9.86 2.18
C ARG A 9 13.90 9.41 3.65
N PRO A 10 12.88 9.76 4.47
CA PRO A 10 12.76 9.26 5.84
C PRO A 10 12.54 7.75 5.91
N PHE A 11 11.81 7.14 4.97
CA PHE A 11 11.58 5.70 4.90
C PHE A 11 12.85 4.92 4.50
N PHE A 12 13.72 5.55 3.71
CA PHE A 12 15.00 4.95 3.30
C PHE A 12 16.17 5.25 4.25
N LYS A 13 16.10 6.31 5.07
CA LYS A 13 17.18 6.70 6.00
C LYS A 13 17.32 5.79 7.22
N LYS A 14 16.28 5.04 7.58
CA LYS A 14 16.33 4.02 8.63
C LYS A 14 15.38 2.89 8.26
N GLY A 15 15.91 1.69 8.06
CA GLY A 15 15.15 0.45 7.79
C GLY A 15 14.24 -0.02 8.92
N VAL A 16 13.54 0.89 9.59
CA VAL A 16 12.78 0.66 10.82
C VAL A 16 11.29 0.37 10.55
N VAL A 17 10.75 0.76 9.38
CA VAL A 17 9.32 0.55 9.09
C VAL A 17 9.06 -0.66 8.18
N GLY A 18 9.99 -1.07 7.32
CA GLY A 18 9.77 -2.19 6.40
C GLY A 18 9.99 -3.58 7.03
N ALA A 19 11.18 -3.83 7.57
CA ALA A 19 11.59 -5.17 7.98
C ALA A 19 10.74 -5.76 9.12
N ASN A 20 10.33 -4.93 10.08
CA ASN A 20 9.61 -5.40 11.27
C ASN A 20 8.08 -5.47 11.09
N VAL A 21 7.52 -4.83 10.05
CA VAL A 21 6.07 -4.87 9.82
C VAL A 21 5.67 -6.25 9.31
N VAL A 22 6.42 -6.78 8.35
CA VAL A 22 6.14 -8.10 7.73
C VAL A 22 6.12 -9.22 8.76
N GLU A 23 6.99 -9.16 9.78
CA GLU A 23 7.02 -10.15 10.87
C GLU A 23 5.80 -10.09 11.79
N LYS A 24 5.03 -9.00 11.76
CA LYS A 24 3.91 -8.73 12.69
C LYS A 24 2.54 -8.76 12.01
N VAL A 25 2.48 -8.77 10.68
CA VAL A 25 1.23 -8.76 9.93
C VAL A 25 1.09 -10.02 9.09
N GLY A 26 -0.10 -10.62 9.09
CA GLY A 26 -0.37 -11.83 8.30
C GLY A 26 -0.63 -11.56 6.81
N VAL A 27 -1.27 -10.44 6.50
CA VAL A 27 -1.63 -10.06 5.12
C VAL A 27 -1.37 -8.58 4.91
N VAL A 28 -0.76 -8.24 3.78
CA VAL A 28 -0.52 -6.86 3.33
C VAL A 28 -1.25 -6.63 2.01
N LYS A 29 -2.08 -5.59 1.95
CA LYS A 29 -2.71 -5.06 0.74
C LYS A 29 -2.28 -3.60 0.58
N ILE A 30 -1.84 -3.24 -0.62
CA ILE A 30 -1.36 -1.90 -0.95
C ILE A 30 -2.29 -1.33 -2.00
N PHE A 31 -3.06 -0.30 -1.65
CA PHE A 31 -3.95 0.37 -2.58
C PHE A 31 -3.26 1.55 -3.22
N ALA A 32 -3.38 1.69 -4.54
CA ALA A 32 -2.86 2.82 -5.30
C ALA A 32 -3.80 3.16 -6.45
N SER A 33 -3.83 4.44 -6.83
CA SER A 33 -4.54 4.87 -8.04
C SER A 33 -3.57 4.98 -9.21
N ASP A 34 -4.01 4.59 -10.40
CA ASP A 34 -3.22 4.71 -11.64
C ASP A 34 -3.00 6.16 -12.09
N ASN A 35 -3.79 7.10 -11.58
CA ASN A 35 -3.77 8.52 -11.93
C ASN A 35 -3.55 9.45 -10.72
N ASP A 36 -2.95 8.97 -9.63
CA ASP A 36 -2.61 9.78 -8.47
C ASP A 36 -1.58 10.88 -8.84
N PRO A 37 -1.91 12.17 -8.69
CA PRO A 37 -1.00 13.25 -9.09
C PRO A 37 0.13 13.52 -8.09
N TYR A 38 0.12 12.87 -6.92
CA TYR A 38 1.09 13.08 -5.85
C TYR A 38 1.93 11.83 -5.54
N VAL A 39 1.33 10.64 -5.66
CA VAL A 39 1.97 9.36 -5.32
C VAL A 39 2.03 8.46 -6.56
N PRO A 40 3.16 8.44 -7.28
CA PRO A 40 3.35 7.58 -8.44
C PRO A 40 3.13 6.09 -8.12
N LEU A 41 2.56 5.37 -9.08
CA LEU A 41 2.23 3.94 -8.95
C LEU A 41 3.47 3.08 -8.61
N GLU A 42 4.66 3.48 -9.06
CA GLU A 42 5.94 2.83 -8.76
C GLU A 42 6.21 2.73 -7.25
N HIS A 43 5.66 3.64 -6.45
CA HIS A 43 5.78 3.57 -5.00
C HIS A 43 5.08 2.33 -4.44
N ALA A 44 3.88 2.01 -4.96
CA ALA A 44 3.11 0.85 -4.52
C ALA A 44 3.88 -0.46 -4.77
N TYR A 45 4.47 -0.60 -5.96
CA TYR A 45 5.33 -1.74 -6.28
C TYR A 45 6.59 -1.78 -5.43
N LYS A 46 7.16 -0.62 -5.08
CA LYS A 46 8.31 -0.61 -4.16
C LYS A 46 7.94 -1.07 -2.77
N TYR A 47 6.76 -0.69 -2.27
CA TYR A 47 6.24 -1.22 -1.01
C TYR A 47 5.94 -2.71 -1.10
N GLN A 48 5.44 -3.22 -2.23
CA GLN A 48 5.25 -4.64 -2.45
C GLN A 48 6.56 -5.42 -2.37
N GLU A 49 7.63 -4.93 -3.00
CA GLU A 49 8.97 -5.55 -2.93
C GLU A 49 9.51 -5.60 -1.50
N ILE A 50 9.25 -4.55 -0.70
CA ILE A 50 9.77 -4.43 0.67
C ILE A 50 8.94 -5.22 1.69
N LEU A 51 7.60 -5.14 1.58
CA LEU A 51 6.67 -5.66 2.59
C LEU A 51 6.11 -7.05 2.22
N GLY A 52 6.25 -7.46 0.97
CA GLY A 52 5.40 -8.52 0.42
C GLY A 52 3.94 -8.08 0.30
N GLY A 53 3.10 -8.99 -0.19
CA GLY A 53 1.66 -8.76 -0.35
C GLY A 53 1.24 -8.40 -1.79
N GLU A 54 0.07 -7.77 -1.89
CA GLU A 54 -0.60 -7.52 -3.17
C GLU A 54 -0.90 -6.04 -3.36
N VAL A 55 -0.57 -5.52 -4.54
CA VAL A 55 -0.96 -4.19 -4.99
C VAL A 55 -2.34 -4.29 -5.64
N VAL A 56 -3.28 -3.50 -5.13
CA VAL A 56 -4.61 -3.31 -5.69
C VAL A 56 -4.62 -1.95 -6.38
N ILE A 57 -4.82 -1.95 -7.68
CA ILE A 57 -4.85 -0.73 -8.50
C ILE A 57 -6.30 -0.31 -8.69
N GLU A 58 -6.61 0.90 -8.24
CA GLU A 58 -7.86 1.57 -8.56
C GLU A 58 -7.67 2.48 -9.78
N ASN A 59 -8.58 2.39 -10.74
CA ASN A 59 -8.49 3.21 -11.95
C ASN A 59 -9.22 4.54 -11.73
N GLY A 60 -8.54 5.65 -12.01
CA GLY A 60 -9.15 6.98 -12.08
C GLY A 60 -9.57 7.58 -10.73
N LYS A 61 -8.95 7.17 -9.61
CA LYS A 61 -9.35 7.59 -8.25
C LYS A 61 -8.48 8.71 -7.65
N GLU A 62 -7.58 9.31 -8.42
CA GLU A 62 -6.66 10.36 -7.96
C GLU A 62 -5.93 9.96 -6.67
N HIS A 63 -5.85 10.83 -5.66
CA HIS A 63 -5.15 10.54 -4.41
C HIS A 63 -6.02 9.82 -3.37
N LEU A 64 -7.03 9.06 -3.82
CA LEU A 64 -7.93 8.25 -2.98
C LEU A 64 -8.65 9.07 -1.87
N TRP A 65 -9.05 10.30 -2.16
CA TRP A 65 -9.74 11.20 -1.20
C TRP A 65 -11.23 10.93 -1.01
N GLN A 66 -11.74 9.83 -1.54
CA GLN A 66 -13.16 9.54 -1.47
C GLN A 66 -13.59 9.35 -0.01
N GLU A 67 -14.74 9.94 0.37
CA GLU A 67 -15.33 9.75 1.70
C GLU A 67 -15.67 8.28 1.96
N GLU A 68 -16.07 7.58 0.90
CA GLU A 68 -16.34 6.15 0.92
C GLU A 68 -15.43 5.44 -0.08
N TYR A 69 -14.77 4.39 0.41
CA TYR A 69 -13.88 3.57 -0.40
C TYR A 69 -14.40 2.13 -0.47
N GLU A 70 -15.34 1.91 -1.39
CA GLU A 70 -15.98 0.61 -1.59
C GLU A 70 -14.98 -0.52 -1.89
N GLY A 71 -13.91 -0.25 -2.67
CA GLY A 71 -12.84 -1.23 -2.95
C GLY A 71 -12.10 -1.68 -1.67
N LEU A 72 -11.81 -0.74 -0.77
CA LEU A 72 -11.24 -1.03 0.54
C LEU A 72 -12.22 -1.84 1.41
N LEU A 73 -13.48 -1.39 1.51
CA LEU A 73 -14.50 -2.08 2.31
C LEU A 73 -14.73 -3.50 1.81
N HIS A 74 -14.80 -3.70 0.50
CA HIS A 74 -14.92 -5.03 -0.11
C HIS A 74 -13.71 -5.91 0.24
N THR A 75 -12.50 -5.40 0.07
CA THR A 75 -11.27 -6.16 0.36
C THR A 75 -11.20 -6.56 1.83
N VAL A 76 -11.49 -5.63 2.75
CA VAL A 76 -11.53 -5.90 4.18
C VAL A 76 -12.56 -6.99 4.50
N ARG A 77 -13.77 -6.91 3.93
CA ARG A 77 -14.80 -7.95 4.11
C ARG A 77 -14.32 -9.32 3.64
N GLN A 78 -13.63 -9.41 2.50
CA GLN A 78 -13.10 -10.68 2.00
C GLN A 78 -12.02 -11.28 2.91
N LEU A 79 -11.14 -10.44 3.46
CA LEU A 79 -10.11 -10.89 4.42
C LEU A 79 -10.73 -11.52 5.66
N PHE A 80 -11.81 -10.93 6.19
CA PHE A 80 -12.50 -11.44 7.38
C PHE A 80 -13.51 -12.55 7.08
N ALA A 81 -14.09 -12.62 5.88
CA ALA A 81 -15.04 -13.67 5.51
C ALA A 81 -14.40 -15.08 5.52
N GLY A 82 -13.08 -15.17 5.30
CA GLY A 82 -12.32 -16.42 5.42
C GLY A 82 -11.86 -16.76 6.84
N MET A 83 -11.99 -15.84 7.80
CA MET A 83 -11.57 -16.06 9.19
C MET A 83 -12.72 -16.69 9.97
N LYS A 84 -12.65 -18.00 10.24
CA LYS A 84 -13.46 -18.62 11.30
C LYS A 84 -12.94 -18.07 12.63
N ILE A 85 -13.74 -17.25 13.32
CA ILE A 85 -13.54 -16.88 14.72
C ILE A 85 -14.03 -18.03 15.61
#